data_AF-A0A131YHC5-F1
#
_entry.id   AF-A0A131YHC5-F1
#
_cell.length_a   1.000
_cell.length_b   1.000
_cell.length_c   1.000
_cell.angle_alpha   90.00
_cell.angle_beta   90.00
_cell.angle_gamma   90.00
#
_symmetry.space_group_name_H-M   'P 1'
#
loop_
_entity.id
_entity.type
_entity.pdbx_description
1 polymer ?
#
loop_
_entity_poly.entity_id
_entity_poly.type
_entity_poly.pdbx_seq_one_letter_code
_entity_poly.pdbx_strand_id
1 'polypeptide(L)'
;MSTKETVLPYLPWLGTAAALGFAFLAYRSYGKAKGRVNLQIDMTNPKIVNSVDIEDIGNKAVFCRCWKSKKFPYCDGSHNKHNEECGDNVGPLIVKRKDA
;
A
#
# COMPACT_ATOMS: atom_id res chain seq x y z
N MET A 1 16.95 45.95 -29.05
CA MET A 1 17.46 44.59 -28.78
C MET A 1 16.27 43.65 -28.76
N SER A 2 16.20 42.72 -29.71
CA SER A 2 14.99 41.90 -29.92
C SER A 2 14.83 40.92 -28.76
N THR A 3 13.64 40.85 -28.15
CA THR A 3 13.30 39.92 -27.06
C THR A 3 13.65 38.46 -27.37
N LYS A 4 13.76 38.10 -28.67
CA LYS A 4 14.18 36.78 -29.12
C LYS A 4 15.65 36.47 -28.79
N GLU A 5 16.56 37.45 -28.85
CA GLU A 5 18.00 37.24 -28.60
C GLU A 5 18.30 37.06 -27.12
N THR A 6 17.52 37.70 -26.24
CA THR A 6 17.66 37.56 -24.78
C THR A 6 17.11 36.22 -24.27
N VAL A 7 16.11 35.64 -24.93
CA VAL A 7 15.39 34.44 -24.43
C VAL A 7 15.96 33.13 -25.02
N LEU A 8 16.53 33.18 -26.22
CA LEU A 8 17.12 32.02 -26.90
C LEU A 8 18.21 31.26 -26.10
N PRO A 9 19.13 31.90 -25.35
CA PRO A 9 20.15 31.17 -24.58
C PRO A 9 19.60 30.46 -23.33
N TYR A 10 18.40 30.83 -22.84
CA TYR A 10 17.77 30.19 -21.67
C TYR A 10 16.82 29.05 -22.04
N LEU A 11 16.44 28.95 -23.32
CA LEU A 11 15.55 27.90 -23.83
C LEU A 11 16.08 26.47 -23.61
N PRO A 12 17.39 26.18 -23.79
CA PRO A 12 17.94 24.86 -23.50
C PRO A 12 17.80 24.49 -22.03
N TRP A 13 18.09 25.42 -21.11
CA TRP A 13 18.01 25.21 -19.66
C TRP A 13 16.59 24.94 -19.18
N LEU A 14 15.59 25.63 -19.75
CA LEU A 14 14.18 25.34 -19.51
C LEU A 14 13.79 23.94 -20.00
N GLY A 15 14.30 23.54 -21.17
CA GLY A 15 14.10 22.20 -21.72
C GLY A 15 14.72 21.11 -20.83
N THR A 16 15.95 21.29 -20.36
CA THR A 16 16.60 20.32 -19.45
C THR A 16 15.88 20.24 -18.11
N ALA A 17 15.47 21.37 -17.53
CA ALA A 17 14.72 21.39 -16.28
C ALA A 17 13.37 20.66 -16.42
N ALA A 18 12.66 20.87 -17.52
CA ALA A 18 11.41 20.16 -17.81
C ALA A 18 11.64 18.65 -17.99
N ALA A 19 12.68 18.25 -18.72
CA ALA A 19 13.04 16.84 -18.93
C ALA A 19 13.41 16.14 -17.62
N LEU A 20 14.20 16.79 -16.76
CA LEU A 20 14.57 16.26 -15.44
C LEU A 20 13.37 16.18 -14.50
N GLY A 21 12.49 17.19 -14.50
CA GLY A 21 11.25 17.17 -13.73
C GLY A 21 10.33 16.02 -14.16
N PHE A 22 10.16 15.82 -15.47
CA PHE A 22 9.38 14.72 -16.02
C PHE A 22 9.99 13.36 -15.68
N ALA A 23 11.31 13.20 -15.82
CA ALA A 23 12.01 11.97 -15.47
C ALA A 23 11.88 11.64 -13.97
N PHE A 24 11.95 12.65 -13.09
CA PHE A 24 11.74 12.47 -11.65
C PHE A 24 10.32 12.00 -11.31
N LEU A 25 9.30 12.61 -11.94
CA LEU A 25 7.91 12.19 -11.76
C LEU A 25 7.67 10.76 -12.29
N ALA A 26 8.22 10.44 -13.47
CA ALA A 26 8.14 9.11 -14.06
C ALA A 26 8.86 8.05 -13.20
N TYR A 27 10.05 8.37 -12.67
CA TYR A 27 10.78 7.51 -11.76
C TYR A 27 10.00 7.22 -10.47
N ARG A 28 9.39 8.26 -9.88
CA ARG A 28 8.54 8.13 -8.69
C ARG A 28 7.28 7.30 -8.97
N SER A 29 6.79 7.28 -10.21
CA SER A 29 5.70 6.43 -10.67
C SER A 29 6.12 4.96 -10.89
N TYR A 30 7.36 4.72 -11.35
CA TYR A 30 7.83 3.39 -11.77
C TYR A 30 8.20 2.43 -10.62
N GLY A 31 8.41 2.94 -9.38
CA GLY A 31 8.99 2.17 -8.28
C GLY A 31 8.05 1.32 -7.41
N LYS A 32 6.74 1.25 -7.70
CA LYS A 32 5.84 0.45 -6.86
C LYS A 32 5.82 -1.01 -7.32
N ALA A 33 6.32 -1.91 -6.46
CA ALA A 33 6.24 -3.36 -6.66
C ALA A 33 4.78 -3.78 -6.90
N LYS A 34 4.45 -4.09 -8.16
CA LYS A 34 3.11 -4.47 -8.59
C LYS A 34 2.73 -5.80 -7.92
N GLY A 35 1.53 -5.86 -7.33
CA GLY A 35 0.91 -7.10 -6.87
C GLY A 35 1.29 -7.58 -5.46
N ARG A 36 2.17 -6.89 -4.72
CA ARG A 36 2.45 -7.26 -3.32
C ARG A 36 1.29 -6.84 -2.41
N VAL A 37 0.69 -7.79 -1.69
CA VAL A 37 -0.44 -7.55 -0.77
C VAL A 37 0.05 -6.99 0.57
N ASN A 38 1.02 -7.66 1.19
CA ASN A 38 1.64 -7.25 2.45
C ASN A 38 2.75 -6.22 2.21
N LEU A 39 2.61 -5.03 2.78
CA LEU A 39 3.57 -3.93 2.60
C LEU A 39 4.41 -3.62 3.86
N GLN A 40 4.08 -4.19 5.02
CA GLN A 40 4.64 -3.72 6.29
C GLN A 40 4.82 -4.79 7.37
N ILE A 41 4.10 -5.92 7.31
CA ILE A 41 4.11 -6.93 8.38
C ILE A 41 5.28 -7.88 8.15
N ASP A 42 6.19 -8.02 9.11
CA ASP A 42 7.25 -9.04 9.14
C ASP A 42 7.91 -9.30 7.76
N MET A 43 8.41 -8.23 7.12
CA MET A 43 8.94 -8.28 5.75
C MET A 43 10.23 -9.10 5.63
N THR A 44 10.85 -9.44 6.76
CA THR A 44 12.02 -10.33 6.84
C THR A 44 11.65 -11.80 6.70
N ASN A 45 10.40 -12.16 7.00
CA ASN A 45 9.93 -13.53 6.95
C ASN A 45 9.48 -13.89 5.52
N PRO A 46 10.06 -14.93 4.91
CA PRO A 46 9.71 -15.32 3.54
C PRO A 46 8.26 -15.79 3.41
N LYS A 47 7.62 -16.26 4.50
CA LYS A 47 6.24 -16.71 4.52
C LYS A 47 5.63 -16.60 5.92
N ILE A 48 4.76 -15.61 6.09
CA ILE A 48 4.08 -15.36 7.36
C ILE A 48 2.88 -16.32 7.50
N VAL A 49 2.89 -17.14 8.56
CA VAL A 49 1.83 -18.08 8.92
C VAL A 49 1.46 -17.82 10.38
N ASN A 50 0.17 -17.74 10.67
CA ASN A 50 -0.35 -17.62 12.02
C ASN A 50 -1.23 -18.83 12.35
N SER A 51 -0.92 -19.48 13.46
CA SER A 51 -1.71 -20.57 14.03
C SER A 51 -2.37 -20.07 15.31
N VAL A 52 -3.64 -20.40 15.49
CA VAL A 52 -4.40 -20.09 16.70
C VAL A 52 -5.22 -21.32 17.04
N ASP A 53 -5.12 -21.77 18.28
CA ASP A 53 -5.87 -22.93 18.75
C ASP A 53 -7.33 -22.56 18.99
N ILE A 54 -8.23 -23.49 18.67
CA ILE A 54 -9.68 -23.27 18.75
C ILE A 54 -10.18 -23.08 20.19
N GLU A 55 -9.38 -23.52 21.17
CA GLU A 55 -9.68 -23.37 22.58
C GLU A 55 -9.43 -21.93 23.08
N ASP A 56 -8.51 -21.20 22.43
CA ASP A 56 -8.07 -19.86 22.84
C ASP A 56 -8.90 -18.71 22.25
N ILE A 57 -9.67 -18.95 21.19
CA ILE A 57 -10.42 -17.91 20.46
C ILE A 57 -11.68 -17.38 21.18
N GLY A 58 -11.98 -17.90 22.37
CA GLY A 58 -13.21 -17.57 23.11
C GLY A 58 -14.48 -17.86 22.32
N ASN A 59 -15.51 -17.01 22.44
CA ASN A 59 -16.76 -17.18 21.69
C ASN A 59 -16.66 -16.71 20.23
N LYS A 60 -15.77 -15.75 19.94
CA LYS A 60 -15.64 -15.11 18.63
C LYS A 60 -14.24 -14.52 18.47
N ALA A 61 -13.57 -14.89 17.38
CA ALA A 61 -12.36 -14.24 16.91
C ALA A 61 -12.56 -13.65 15.51
N VAL A 62 -11.83 -12.57 15.22
CA VAL A 62 -11.88 -11.89 13.92
C VAL A 62 -10.45 -11.70 13.42
N PHE A 63 -10.13 -12.33 12.30
CA PHE A 63 -8.79 -12.37 11.72
C PHE A 63 -8.69 -11.48 10.48
N CYS A 64 -7.55 -10.81 10.34
CA CYS A 64 -7.23 -9.94 9.22
C CYS A 64 -6.94 -10.77 7.96
N ARG A 65 -7.44 -10.30 6.81
CA ARG A 65 -7.07 -10.82 5.48
C ARG A 65 -6.51 -9.75 4.54
N CYS A 66 -6.53 -8.48 4.94
CA CYS A 66 -6.09 -7.35 4.11
C CYS A 66 -4.61 -6.98 4.30
N TRP A 67 -3.92 -7.54 5.30
CA TRP A 67 -2.52 -7.20 5.65
C TRP A 67 -2.28 -5.73 6.03
N LYS A 68 -3.34 -4.97 6.36
CA LYS A 68 -3.24 -3.57 6.80
C LYS A 68 -3.42 -3.38 8.30
N SER A 69 -3.84 -4.42 9.02
CA SER A 69 -4.11 -4.31 10.45
C SER A 69 -2.85 -4.04 11.26
N LYS A 70 -2.96 -3.14 12.25
CA LYS A 70 -1.91 -2.90 13.25
C LYS A 70 -1.88 -3.99 14.33
N LYS A 71 -2.94 -4.77 14.44
CA LYS A 71 -3.09 -5.89 15.39
C LYS A 71 -3.00 -7.25 14.70
N PHE A 72 -2.37 -7.31 13.52
CA PHE A 72 -2.22 -8.56 12.76
C PHE A 72 -1.64 -9.67 13.68
N PRO A 73 -2.25 -10.87 13.73
CA PRO A 73 -3.20 -11.46 12.76
C PRO A 73 -4.68 -11.09 12.97
N TYR A 74 -5.03 -10.34 14.01
CA TYR A 74 -6.40 -9.94 14.29
C TYR A 74 -6.85 -8.76 13.42
N CYS A 75 -8.16 -8.67 13.17
CA CYS A 75 -8.73 -7.53 12.46
C CYS A 75 -8.97 -6.37 13.42
N ASP A 76 -8.55 -5.17 13.02
CA ASP A 76 -8.78 -3.89 13.72
C ASP A 76 -9.65 -2.91 12.90
N GLY A 77 -10.22 -3.35 11.77
CA GLY A 77 -11.03 -2.51 10.89
C GLY A 77 -10.25 -1.78 9.79
N SER A 78 -8.92 -1.90 9.74
CA SER A 78 -8.08 -1.22 8.72
C SER A 78 -8.42 -1.57 7.26
N HIS A 79 -9.18 -2.64 7.02
CA HIS A 79 -9.66 -3.00 5.68
C HIS A 79 -10.65 -1.97 5.10
N ASN A 80 -11.40 -1.24 5.94
CA ASN A 80 -12.34 -0.23 5.46
C ASN A 80 -11.61 0.89 4.71
N LYS A 81 -10.60 1.47 5.35
CA LYS A 81 -9.76 2.51 4.73
C LYS A 81 -9.08 2.01 3.45
N HIS A 82 -8.57 0.78 3.47
CA HIS A 82 -7.99 0.16 2.28
C HIS A 82 -9.02 0.08 1.15
N ASN A 83 -10.21 -0.46 1.41
CA ASN A 83 -11.29 -0.56 0.42
C ASN A 83 -11.70 0.80 -0.14
N GLU A 84 -11.85 1.83 0.71
CA GLU A 84 -12.16 3.19 0.28
C GLU A 84 -11.07 3.79 -0.63
N GLU A 85 -9.80 3.59 -0.30
CA GLU A 85 -8.67 4.18 -1.05
C GLU A 85 -8.41 3.49 -2.39
N CYS A 86 -8.61 2.18 -2.51
CA CYS A 86 -8.30 1.43 -3.72
C CYS A 86 -9.51 0.85 -4.47
N GLY A 87 -10.74 1.04 -3.97
CA GLY A 87 -11.94 0.46 -4.56
C GLY A 87 -12.04 -1.06 -4.40
N ASP A 88 -11.36 -1.61 -3.40
CA ASP A 88 -11.34 -3.05 -3.09
C ASP A 88 -12.54 -3.44 -2.22
N ASN A 89 -12.76 -4.74 -2.02
CA ASN A 89 -13.89 -5.29 -1.28
C ASN A 89 -13.49 -6.38 -0.28
N VAL A 90 -12.26 -6.32 0.23
CA VAL A 90 -11.77 -7.31 1.20
C VAL A 90 -12.42 -7.14 2.58
N GLY A 91 -12.51 -8.25 3.31
CA GLY A 91 -13.06 -8.27 4.67
C GLY A 91 -12.39 -9.32 5.54
N PRO A 92 -12.62 -9.30 6.86
CA PRO A 92 -11.99 -10.22 7.80
C PRO A 92 -12.54 -11.65 7.67
N LEU A 93 -11.85 -12.60 8.30
CA LEU A 93 -12.39 -13.93 8.61
C LEU A 93 -12.95 -13.89 10.03
N ILE A 94 -14.22 -14.23 10.21
CA ILE A 94 -14.85 -14.32 11.54
C ILE A 94 -15.00 -15.80 11.89
N VAL A 95 -14.38 -16.21 12.99
CA VAL A 95 -14.53 -17.56 13.54
C VAL A 95 -15.38 -17.43 14.79
N LYS A 96 -16.48 -18.18 14.86
CA LYS A 96 -17.36 -18.24 16.02
C LYS A 96 -17.37 -19.66 16.54
N ARG A 97 -17.33 -19.81 17.87
CA ARG A 97 -17.63 -21.11 18.48
C ARG A 97 -19.12 -21.36 18.28
N LYS A 98 -19.48 -22.56 17.82
CA LYS A 98 -20.89 -22.96 17.79
C LYS A 98 -21.35 -23.03 19.25
N ASP A 99 -22.44 -22.35 19.58
CA ASP A 99 -23.07 -22.53 20.89
C ASP A 99 -23.42 -24.02 21.03
N ALA A 100 -22.94 -24.62 22.11
CA ALA A 100 -23.11 -26.05 22.40
C ALA A 100 -24.56 -26.36 22.75
#